data_AF-A0A7S2N4F4-F1
#
_entry.id   AF-A0A7S2N4F4-F1
#
_cell.length_a   1.000
_cell.length_b   1.000
_cell.length_c   1.000
_cell.angle_alpha   90.00
_cell.angle_beta   90.00
_cell.angle_gamma   90.00
#
_symmetry.space_group_name_H-M   'P 1'
#
loop_
_entity.id
_entity.type
_entity.pdbx_description
1 polymer ?
#
loop_
_entity_poly.entity_id
_entity_poly.type
_entity_poly.pdbx_seq_one_letter_code
_entity_poly.pdbx_strand_id
1 'polypeptide(L)'
;VKFFDDVYYSNAYYAKVGGIRIQEANKLEAQFLQLIDWRLHVTPQEYDQYRSHVCLATSGNGRIPQAPSADPSGSRTGEDEAERRQPHAAADTQPDTPGDGGDRDDG
;
A
#
# COMPACT_ATOMS: atom_id res chain seq x y z
N VAL A 1 8.41 -8.97 4.09
CA VAL A 1 7.45 -8.23 3.24
C VAL A 1 7.84 -6.75 3.29
N LYS A 2 7.32 -5.77 2.51
CA LYS A 2 7.90 -4.41 2.36
C LYS A 2 9.20 -4.32 1.53
N PHE A 3 9.72 -5.45 1.04
CA PHE A 3 11.07 -5.54 0.48
C PHE A 3 11.23 -4.97 -0.95
N PHE A 4 10.15 -4.80 -1.70
CA PHE A 4 10.20 -4.27 -3.08
C PHE A 4 9.66 -2.86 -3.23
N ASP A 5 9.07 -2.29 -2.19
CA ASP A 5 8.58 -0.93 -2.21
C ASP A 5 9.66 0.01 -1.68
N ASP A 6 10.06 1.00 -2.48
CA ASP A 6 10.98 2.05 -2.07
C ASP A 6 10.42 2.88 -0.88
N VAL A 7 9.09 2.87 -0.73
CA VAL A 7 8.36 3.49 0.37
C VAL A 7 7.33 2.50 0.90
N TYR A 8 7.47 2.09 2.15
CA TYR A 8 6.55 1.16 2.80
C TYR A 8 6.05 1.72 4.15
N TYR A 9 4.84 1.32 4.54
CA TYR A 9 4.25 1.68 5.82
C TYR A 9 4.22 0.48 6.78
N SER A 10 4.16 0.73 8.08
CA SER A 10 4.05 -0.33 9.08
C SER A 10 2.69 -1.04 9.02
N ASN A 11 2.63 -2.29 9.48
CA ASN A 11 1.35 -2.99 9.62
C ASN A 11 0.41 -2.27 10.60
N ALA A 12 0.96 -1.51 11.55
CA ALA A 12 0.17 -0.64 12.43
C ALA A 12 -0.57 0.43 11.63
N TYR A 13 0.10 1.07 10.67
CA TYR A 13 -0.49 2.03 9.76
C TYR A 13 -1.56 1.39 8.88
N TYR A 14 -1.25 0.26 8.23
CA TYR A 14 -2.23 -0.46 7.40
C TYR A 14 -3.45 -0.92 8.20
N ALA A 15 -3.25 -1.42 9.43
CA ALA A 15 -4.34 -1.82 10.32
C ALA A 15 -5.25 -0.63 10.67
N LYS A 16 -4.65 0.53 10.98
CA LYS A 16 -5.38 1.77 11.28
C LYS A 16 -6.22 2.24 10.09
N VAL A 17 -5.66 2.25 8.88
CA VAL A 17 -6.38 2.66 7.66
C VAL A 17 -7.46 1.65 7.27
N GLY A 18 -7.15 0.35 7.40
CA GLY A 18 -8.07 -0.75 7.10
C GLY A 18 -9.16 -0.99 8.15
N GLY A 19 -9.12 -0.29 9.28
CA GLY A 19 -10.10 -0.44 10.37
C GLY A 19 -10.03 -1.78 11.10
N ILE A 20 -8.88 -2.46 11.08
CA ILE A 20 -8.66 -3.76 11.74
C ILE A 20 -7.63 -3.66 12.86
N ARG A 21 -7.58 -4.67 13.72
CA ARG A 21 -6.58 -4.73 14.79
C ARG A 21 -5.21 -5.07 14.21
N ILE A 22 -4.13 -4.53 14.80
CA ILE A 22 -2.76 -4.82 14.35
C ILE A 22 -2.41 -6.30 14.43
N GLN A 23 -2.89 -7.02 15.46
CA GLN A 23 -2.67 -8.46 15.59
C GLN A 23 -3.34 -9.24 14.46
N GLU A 24 -4.48 -8.74 13.98
CA GLU A 24 -5.20 -9.33 12.86
C GLU A 24 -4.47 -9.07 11.54
N ALA A 25 -4.00 -7.83 11.32
CA ALA A 25 -3.17 -7.50 10.16
C ALA A 25 -1.89 -8.36 10.09
N ASN A 26 -1.17 -8.50 11.22
CA ASN A 26 0.03 -9.34 11.30
C ASN A 26 -0.27 -10.82 11.02
N LYS A 27 -1.39 -11.33 11.54
CA LYS A 27 -1.82 -12.71 11.28
C LYS A 27 -2.14 -12.91 9.80
N LEU A 28 -2.85 -11.97 9.17
CA LEU A 28 -3.18 -12.03 7.76
C LEU A 28 -1.92 -11.97 6.88
N GLU A 29 -0.93 -11.14 7.23
CA GLU A 29 0.35 -11.11 6.52
C GLU A 29 1.04 -12.47 6.58
N ALA A 30 1.20 -13.05 7.77
CA ALA A 30 1.85 -14.36 7.92
C ALA A 30 1.12 -15.47 7.15
N GLN A 31 -0.22 -15.49 7.20
CA GLN A 31 -1.03 -16.45 6.47
C GLN A 31 -0.92 -16.28 4.95
N PHE A 32 -0.89 -15.04 4.47
CA PHE A 32 -0.72 -14.75 3.05
C PHE A 32 0.66 -15.20 2.54
N LEU A 33 1.73 -14.90 3.29
CA LEU A 33 3.10 -15.33 2.95
C LEU A 33 3.22 -16.85 2.87
N GLN A 34 2.58 -17.56 3.80
CA GLN A 34 2.49 -19.01 3.75
C GLN A 34 1.69 -19.50 2.54
N LEU A 35 0.57 -18.86 2.21
CA LEU A 35 -0.29 -19.25 1.09
C LEU A 35 0.41 -19.16 -0.27
N ILE A 36 1.30 -18.18 -0.43
CA ILE A 36 2.07 -18.00 -1.67
C ILE A 36 3.43 -18.71 -1.65
N ASP A 37 3.68 -19.58 -0.66
CA ASP A 37 4.96 -20.27 -0.46
C ASP A 37 6.17 -19.33 -0.47
N TRP A 38 6.01 -18.13 0.12
CA TRP A 38 7.04 -17.09 0.15
C TRP A 38 7.56 -16.68 -1.24
N ARG A 39 6.80 -16.95 -2.32
CA ARG A 39 7.12 -16.53 -3.70
C ARG A 39 6.81 -15.05 -3.89
N LEU A 40 7.76 -14.22 -3.49
CA LEU A 40 7.64 -12.75 -3.47
C LEU A 40 8.15 -12.07 -4.75
N HIS A 41 8.79 -12.83 -5.64
CA HIS A 41 9.29 -12.34 -6.91
C HIS A 41 8.34 -12.73 -8.04
N VAL A 42 8.10 -11.78 -8.95
CA VAL A 42 7.39 -12.00 -10.21
C VAL A 42 8.36 -11.68 -11.34
N THR A 43 8.50 -12.59 -12.30
CA THR A 43 9.32 -12.33 -13.48
C THR A 43 8.62 -11.36 -14.44
N PRO A 44 9.36 -10.60 -15.27
CA PRO A 44 8.74 -9.74 -16.28
C PRO A 44 7.77 -10.49 -17.20
N GLN A 45 8.12 -11.72 -17.57
CA GLN A 45 7.28 -12.59 -18.40
C GLN A 45 5.95 -12.94 -17.72
N GLU A 46 5.98 -13.34 -16.44
CA GLU A 46 4.76 -13.64 -15.68
C GLU A 46 3.89 -12.39 -15.55
N TYR A 47 4.49 -11.24 -15.24
CA TYR A 47 3.77 -9.97 -15.15
C TYR A 47 3.05 -9.62 -16.46
N ASP A 48 3.75 -9.68 -17.60
CA ASP A 48 3.19 -9.34 -18.91
C ASP A 48 2.03 -10.28 -19.31
N GLN A 49 2.14 -11.57 -18.97
CA GLN A 49 1.07 -12.54 -19.19
C GLN A 49 -0.20 -12.18 -18.41
N TYR A 50 -0.09 -11.96 -17.10
CA TYR A 50 -1.26 -11.60 -16.28
C TYR A 50 -1.84 -10.24 -16.66
N ARG A 51 -1.00 -9.25 -16.95
CA ARG A 51 -1.44 -7.94 -17.45
C ARG A 51 -2.25 -8.09 -18.73
N SER A 52 -1.76 -8.88 -19.69
CA SER A 52 -2.47 -9.16 -20.94
C SER A 52 -3.85 -9.79 -20.70
N HIS A 53 -3.93 -10.80 -19.81
CA HIS A 53 -5.21 -11.43 -19.46
C HIS A 53 -6.22 -10.43 -18.88
N VAL A 54 -5.79 -9.56 -17.97
CA VAL A 54 -6.66 -8.51 -17.40
C VAL A 54 -7.11 -7.51 -18.46
N CYS A 55 -6.19 -7.05 -19.32
CA CYS A 55 -6.52 -6.14 -20.41
C CYS A 55 -7.53 -6.77 -21.38
N LEU A 56 -7.34 -8.03 -21.76
CA LEU A 56 -8.28 -8.75 -22.63
C LEU A 56 -9.66 -8.89 -21.99
N ALA A 57 -9.73 -9.28 -20.72
CA ALA A 57 -10.99 -9.45 -20.00
C ALA A 57 -11.77 -8.14 -19.81
N THR A 58 -11.08 -7.00 -19.75
CA THR A 58 -11.70 -5.68 -19.52
C THR A 58 -11.95 -4.88 -20.81
N SER A 59 -11.24 -5.17 -21.91
CA SER A 59 -11.40 -4.46 -23.20
C SER A 59 -12.73 -4.77 -23.92
N GLY A 60 -13.53 -5.73 -23.42
CA GLY A 60 -14.78 -6.19 -24.03
C GLY A 60 -16.09 -5.63 -23.43
N ASN A 61 -16.07 -4.84 -22.35
CA ASN A 61 -17.31 -4.40 -21.67
C ASN A 61 -17.33 -2.90 -21.34
N GLY A 62 -17.05 -2.07 -22.35
CA GLY A 62 -17.19 -0.61 -22.30
C GLY A 62 -18.64 -0.11 -22.28
N ARG A 63 -19.39 -0.39 -21.21
CA ARG A 63 -20.59 0.39 -20.87
C ARG A 63 -20.49 0.85 -19.41
N ILE A 64 -19.80 1.97 -19.22
CA ILE A 64 -20.01 2.83 -18.05
C ILE A 64 -21.40 3.46 -18.25
N PRO A 65 -22.37 3.30 -17.33
CA PRO A 65 -23.56 4.13 -17.34
C PRO A 65 -23.12 5.60 -17.16
N GLN A 66 -23.35 6.45 -18.16
CA GLN A 66 -23.19 7.90 -17.99
C GLN A 66 -24.08 8.33 -16.83
N ALA A 67 -23.47 8.78 -15.73
CA ALA A 67 -24.19 9.52 -14.72
C ALA A 67 -24.75 10.80 -15.37
N PRO A 68 -26.02 11.17 -15.15
CA PRO A 68 -26.58 12.38 -15.74
C PRO A 68 -25.79 13.59 -15.23
N SER A 69 -25.22 14.32 -16.17
CA SER A 69 -24.51 15.58 -15.95
C SER A 69 -25.41 16.57 -15.23
N ALA A 70 -25.11 16.88 -13.99
CA ALA A 70 -25.68 18.03 -13.29
C ALA A 70 -24.92 19.30 -13.72
N ASP A 71 -25.68 20.31 -14.12
CA ASP A 71 -25.27 21.55 -14.78
C ASP A 71 -24.12 22.34 -14.13
N PRO A 72 -23.32 23.08 -14.93
CA PRO A 72 -22.34 24.02 -14.42
C PRO A 72 -22.97 25.41 -14.28
N SER A 73 -23.46 25.77 -13.09
CA SER A 73 -23.55 27.19 -12.72
C SER A 73 -23.60 27.34 -11.21
N GLY A 74 -22.51 27.82 -10.64
CA GLY A 74 -22.36 27.97 -9.20
C GLY A 74 -20.99 28.52 -8.84
N SER A 75 -20.62 29.65 -9.42
CA SER A 75 -19.51 30.47 -8.96
C SER A 75 -19.71 30.85 -7.49
N ARG A 76 -18.81 30.39 -6.61
CA ARG A 76 -18.58 31.04 -5.32
C ARG A 76 -17.10 30.97 -4.96
N THR A 77 -16.57 32.16 -4.75
CA THR A 77 -15.20 32.58 -4.47
C THR A 77 -14.78 32.33 -3.02
N GLY A 78 -13.46 32.21 -2.82
CA GLY A 78 -12.74 32.35 -1.54
C GLY A 78 -12.80 31.10 -0.66
N GLU A 79 -11.81 30.73 0.13
CA GLU A 79 -10.54 31.30 0.60
C GLU A 79 -9.87 30.15 1.39
N ASP A 80 -8.53 30.16 1.46
CA ASP A 80 -7.70 29.45 2.46
C ASP A 80 -7.86 27.93 2.69
N GLU A 81 -7.04 27.14 1.98
CA GLU A 81 -6.49 25.87 2.51
C GLU A 81 -4.99 25.77 2.20
N ALA A 82 -4.24 26.75 2.71
CA ALA A 82 -2.86 26.48 3.09
C ALA A 82 -2.88 25.56 4.32
N GLU A 83 -2.02 24.54 4.31
CA GLU A 83 -1.64 23.75 5.49
C GLU A 83 -2.53 22.55 5.86
N ARG A 84 -2.60 21.56 4.95
CA ARG A 84 -2.79 20.15 5.35
C ARG A 84 -1.72 19.21 4.80
N ARG A 85 -0.48 19.70 4.66
CA ARG A 85 0.69 18.83 4.62
C ARG A 85 0.97 18.37 6.05
N GLN A 86 0.23 17.35 6.50
CA GLN A 86 0.56 16.68 7.74
C GLN A 86 1.96 16.05 7.59
N PRO A 87 2.97 16.47 8.38
CA PRO A 87 4.26 15.80 8.40
C PRO A 87 4.13 14.63 9.39
N HIS A 88 3.44 13.56 9.02
CA HIS A 88 3.38 12.35 9.85
C HIS A 88 3.98 11.10 9.17
N ALA A 89 4.57 11.26 7.98
CA ALA A 89 5.14 10.13 7.23
C ALA A 89 6.59 9.78 7.60
N ALA A 90 7.31 10.64 8.34
CA ALA A 90 8.73 10.40 8.63
C ALA A 90 8.98 9.35 9.72
N ALA A 91 7.98 8.97 10.52
CA ALA A 91 8.18 8.07 11.65
C ALA A 91 7.93 6.58 11.34
N ASP A 92 7.21 6.25 10.27
CA ASP A 92 6.80 4.86 9.95
C ASP A 92 7.65 4.20 8.85
N THR A 93 8.51 4.95 8.16
CA THR A 93 9.42 4.41 7.14
C THR A 93 10.84 4.34 7.71
N GLN A 94 11.14 3.38 8.61
CA GLN A 94 12.52 3.07 9.04
C GLN A 94 12.66 1.79 9.92
N PRO A 95 13.90 1.31 10.21
CA PRO A 95 14.39 0.00 9.80
C PRO A 95 14.14 -1.12 10.83
N ASP A 96 13.82 -2.31 10.35
CA ASP A 96 13.98 -3.53 11.13
C ASP A 96 15.47 -3.90 11.18
N THR A 97 16.20 -3.41 12.20
CA THR A 97 17.54 -3.92 12.56
C THR A 97 17.46 -4.62 13.92
N PRO A 98 17.71 -5.94 14.00
CA PRO A 98 17.95 -6.61 15.27
C PRO A 98 19.30 -6.13 15.83
N GLY A 99 19.31 -5.71 17.10
CA GLY A 99 20.51 -5.24 17.78
C GLY A 99 21.57 -6.34 17.93
N ASP A 100 22.73 -6.12 17.31
CA ASP A 100 23.96 -6.80 17.68
C ASP A 100 24.49 -6.13 18.96
N GLY A 101 24.11 -6.70 20.10
CA GLY A 101 24.60 -6.30 21.41
C GLY A 101 26.06 -6.74 21.55
N GLY A 102 26.98 -5.77 21.52
CA GLY A 102 28.38 -6.03 21.81
C GLY A 102 28.59 -6.42 23.26
N ASP A 103 29.05 -7.65 23.49
CA ASP A 103 29.78 -8.01 24.69
C ASP A 103 31.25 -7.65 24.48
N ARG A 104 31.63 -6.48 25.02
CA ARG A 104 33.02 -6.19 25.40
C ARG A 104 33.23 -6.86 26.75
N ASP A 105 33.97 -7.96 26.77
CA ASP A 105 34.54 -8.49 28.00
C ASP A 105 36.02 -8.09 28.03
N ASP A 106 36.33 -7.07 28.83
CA ASP A 106 37.68 -6.72 29.26
C ASP A 106 38.06 -7.68 30.40
N GLY A 107 39.11 -8.48 30.18
CA GLY A 107 39.75 -9.34 31.18
C GLY A 107 41.19 -9.65 30.81
#